data_AF-A0A4Q8AND8-F1
#
_entry.id   AF-A0A4Q8AND8-F1
#
_cell.length_a   1.000
_cell.length_b   1.000
_cell.length_c   1.000
_cell.angle_alpha   90.00
_cell.angle_beta   90.00
_cell.angle_gamma   90.00
#
_symmetry.space_group_name_H-M   'P 1'
#
loop_
_entity.id
_entity.type
_entity.pdbx_description
1 polymer ?
#
loop_
_entity_poly.entity_id
_entity_poly.type
_entity_poly.pdbx_seq_one_letter_code
_entity_poly.pdbx_strand_id
1 'polypeptide(L)' 'MRFWLKDSERRPDPLPVRADARKAVLAGTVLWVIAAVLCALFLPQLDAAGFAWWLGCALFGAVIGIIGLVVVQRRRR' A
#
# COMPACT_ATOMS: atom_id res chain seq x y z
N MET A 1 1.64 35.20 13.05
CA MET A 1 1.67 34.32 11.86
C MET A 1 0.68 34.88 10.84
N ARG A 2 1.05 35.01 9.56
CA ARG A 2 0.10 35.42 8.51
C ARG A 2 -0.71 34.20 8.10
N PHE A 3 -2.03 34.24 8.29
CA PHE A 3 -2.95 33.15 7.96
C PHE A 3 -3.42 33.17 6.50
N TRP A 4 -3.08 34.21 5.74
CA TRP A 4 -3.47 34.36 4.34
C TRP A 4 -2.31 34.94 3.52
N LEU A 5 -2.02 34.33 2.37
CA LEU A 5 -0.97 34.72 1.43
C LEU A 5 -1.66 35.07 0.12
N LYS A 6 -1.39 36.26 -0.44
CA LYS A 6 -1.97 36.64 -1.73
C LYS A 6 -1.37 35.77 -2.83
N ASP A 7 -2.14 35.48 -3.86
CA ASP A 7 -1.72 34.61 -4.95
C ASP A 7 -0.47 35.16 -5.69
N SER A 8 -0.33 36.49 -5.75
CA SER A 8 0.86 37.18 -6.27
C SER A 8 2.15 36.98 -5.45
N GLU A 9 2.01 36.60 -4.17
CA GLU A 9 3.12 36.30 -3.26
C GLU A 9 3.43 34.79 -3.23
N ARG A 10 2.65 33.97 -3.95
CA ARG A 10 2.80 32.52 -4.03
C ARG A 10 4.09 32.21 -4.79
N ARG A 11 4.97 31.42 -4.18
CA ARG A 11 6.13 30.87 -4.90
C ARG A 11 5.62 29.97 -6.04
N PRO A 12 6.34 29.90 -7.17
CA PRO A 12 5.99 28.98 -8.24
C PRO A 12 5.89 27.55 -7.69
N ASP A 13 4.91 26.80 -8.20
CA ASP A 13 4.68 25.43 -7.74
C ASP A 13 5.97 24.61 -7.90
N PRO A 14 6.33 23.79 -6.89
CA PRO A 14 7.53 22.98 -6.97
C PRO A 14 7.42 21.98 -8.13
N LEU A 15 8.57 21.64 -8.71
CA LEU A 15 8.63 20.59 -9.72
C LEU A 15 8.10 19.26 -9.13
N PRO A 16 7.44 18.41 -9.94
CA PRO A 16 6.96 17.12 -9.48
C PRO A 16 8.08 16.33 -8.81
N VAL A 17 7.86 15.94 -7.55
CA VAL A 17 8.84 15.13 -6.82
C VAL A 17 8.93 13.76 -7.48
N ARG A 18 10.14 13.26 -7.70
CA ARG A 18 10.36 11.90 -8.21
C ARG A 18 10.18 10.90 -7.06
N ALA A 19 8.95 10.70 -6.62
CA ALA A 19 8.61 9.68 -5.64
C ALA A 19 8.66 8.28 -6.27
N ASP A 20 9.36 7.34 -5.62
CA ASP A 20 9.42 5.96 -6.09
C ASP A 20 8.24 5.16 -5.52
N ALA A 21 7.10 5.24 -6.21
CA ALA A 21 5.88 4.53 -5.84
C ALA A 21 6.08 3.00 -5.75
N ARG A 22 7.07 2.43 -6.47
CA ARG A 22 7.35 0.99 -6.43
C ARG A 22 7.77 0.53 -5.04
N LYS A 23 8.59 1.32 -4.34
CA LYS A 23 9.06 0.98 -2.99
C LYS A 23 7.89 0.88 -2.01
N ALA A 24 6.97 1.85 -2.09
CA ALA A 24 5.77 1.85 -1.25
C ALA A 24 4.86 0.65 -1.54
N VAL A 25 4.57 0.38 -2.82
CA VAL A 25 3.71 -0.76 -3.20
C VAL A 25 4.38 -2.09 -2.84
N LEU A 26 5.70 -2.23 -3.03
CA LEU A 26 6.44 -3.43 -2.66
C LEU A 26 6.38 -3.68 -1.15
N ALA A 27 6.65 -2.66 -0.33
CA ALA A 27 6.61 -2.79 1.12
C ALA A 27 5.20 -3.23 1.60
N GLY A 28 4.14 -2.59 1.09
CA GLY A 28 2.77 -2.98 1.41
C GLY A 28 2.42 -4.40 0.95
N THR A 29 2.87 -4.80 -0.24
CA THR A 29 2.66 -6.16 -0.76
C THR A 29 3.35 -7.20 0.12
N VAL A 30 4.60 -6.97 0.53
CA VAL A 30 5.35 -7.87 1.42
C VAL A 30 4.64 -8.02 2.77
N LEU A 31 4.13 -6.92 3.34
CA LEU A 31 3.37 -6.97 4.59
C LEU A 31 2.10 -7.84 4.46
N TRP A 32 1.38 -7.73 3.34
CA TRP A 32 0.21 -8.58 3.08
C TRP A 32 0.57 -10.06 2.91
N VAL A 33 1.69 -10.36 2.25
CA VAL A 33 2.18 -11.75 2.12
C VAL A 33 2.54 -12.30 3.51
N ILE A 34 3.25 -11.54 4.35
CA ILE A 34 3.55 -11.95 5.73
C ILE A 34 2.27 -12.20 6.50
N ALA A 35 1.28 -11.30 6.41
CA ALA A 35 -0.01 -11.47 7.06
C ALA A 35 -0.74 -12.75 6.58
N ALA A 36 -0.71 -13.04 5.27
CA ALA A 36 -1.32 -14.26 4.72
C ALA A 36 -0.63 -15.52 5.24
N VAL A 37 0.70 -15.54 5.31
CA VAL A 37 1.47 -16.65 5.88
C VAL A 37 1.13 -16.85 7.35
N LEU A 38 1.08 -15.78 8.15
CA LEU A 38 0.69 -15.86 9.56
C LEU A 38 -0.75 -16.36 9.71
N CYS A 39 -1.70 -15.84 8.93
CA CYS A 39 -3.07 -16.31 8.97
C CYS A 39 -3.20 -17.79 8.60
N ALA A 40 -2.41 -18.28 7.64
CA ALA A 40 -2.39 -19.69 7.25
C ALA A 40 -1.80 -20.58 8.37
N LEU A 41 -0.70 -20.16 8.99
CA LEU A 41 -0.06 -20.90 10.09
C LEU A 41 -0.95 -21.01 11.34
N PHE A 42 -1.75 -19.97 11.62
CA PHE A 42 -2.63 -19.89 12.78
C PHE A 42 -4.12 -20.03 12.42
N LEU A 43 -4.42 -20.61 11.25
CA LEU A 43 -5.80 -20.70 10.75
C LEU A 43 -6.76 -21.40 11.73
N PRO A 44 -6.39 -22.53 12.38
CA PRO A 44 -7.27 -23.16 13.37
C PRO A 44 -7.62 -22.26 14.56
N GLN A 45 -6.64 -21.49 15.06
CA GLN A 45 -6.84 -20.55 16.17
C GLN A 45 -7.70 -19.36 15.74
N LEU A 46 -7.49 -18.86 14.52
CA LEU A 46 -8.31 -17.79 13.94
C LEU A 46 -9.75 -18.25 13.71
N ASP A 47 -9.95 -19.46 13.21
CA ASP A 47 -11.27 -20.03 12.96
C ASP A 47 -12.04 -20.25 14.27
N ALA A 48 -11.38 -20.82 15.29
CA ALA A 48 -11.95 -20.95 16.63
C ALA A 48 -12.37 -19.61 17.25
N ALA A 49 -11.71 -18.51 16.86
CA ALA A 49 -12.04 -17.15 17.30
C ALA A 49 -12.98 -16.39 16.34
N GLY A 50 -13.44 -17.00 15.24
CA GLY A 50 -14.32 -16.36 14.24
C GLY A 50 -13.61 -15.39 13.28
N PHE A 51 -12.28 -15.46 13.19
CA PHE A 51 -11.44 -14.60 12.36
C PHE A 51 -10.81 -15.29 11.14
N ALA A 52 -11.26 -16.50 10.76
CA ALA A 52 -10.76 -17.20 9.57
C ALA A 52 -10.82 -16.36 8.28
N TRP A 53 -11.77 -15.40 8.20
CA TRP A 53 -11.91 -14.48 7.09
C TRP A 53 -10.69 -13.55 6.88
N TRP A 54 -9.83 -13.37 7.90
CA TRP A 54 -8.60 -12.59 7.79
C TRP A 54 -7.62 -13.17 6.76
N LEU A 55 -7.61 -14.50 6.60
CA LEU A 55 -6.81 -15.14 5.56
C LEU A 55 -7.23 -14.66 4.17
N GLY A 56 -8.54 -14.60 3.91
CA GLY A 56 -9.10 -14.08 2.67
C GLY A 56 -8.67 -12.62 2.43
N CYS A 57 -8.83 -11.76 3.44
CA CYS A 57 -8.38 -10.36 3.36
C CYS A 57 -6.89 -10.24 3.02
N ALA A 58 -6.04 -11.04 3.67
CA ALA A 58 -4.61 -11.01 3.45
C ALA A 58 -4.23 -11.47 2.03
N LEU A 59 -4.89 -12.51 1.52
CA LEU A 59 -4.72 -12.99 0.15
C LEU A 59 -5.15 -11.94 -0.87
N PHE A 60 -6.33 -11.31 -0.70
CA PHE A 60 -6.77 -10.23 -1.58
C PHE A 60 -5.83 -9.03 -1.53
N GLY A 61 -5.35 -8.63 -0.35
CA GLY A 61 -4.35 -7.57 -0.18
C GLY A 61 -3.06 -7.87 -0.93
N ALA A 62 -2.55 -9.10 -0.85
CA ALA A 62 -1.37 -9.54 -1.57
C ALA A 62 -1.58 -9.52 -3.10
N VAL A 63 -2.71 -10.04 -3.59
CA VAL A 63 -3.06 -10.05 -5.02
C VAL A 63 -3.16 -8.61 -5.57
N ILE A 64 -3.86 -7.73 -4.87
CA ILE A 64 -3.99 -6.31 -5.26
C ILE A 64 -2.62 -5.64 -5.26
N GLY A 65 -1.77 -5.92 -4.27
CA GLY A 65 -0.40 -5.43 -4.21
C GLY A 65 0.45 -5.86 -5.42
N ILE A 66 0.38 -7.14 -5.80
CA ILE A 66 1.05 -7.68 -6.99
C ILE A 66 0.56 -6.99 -8.26
N ILE A 67 -0.76 -6.83 -8.43
CA ILE A 67 -1.33 -6.09 -9.56
C ILE A 67 -0.80 -4.65 -9.59
N GLY A 68 -0.78 -3.97 -8.44
CA GLY A 68 -0.22 -2.64 -8.29
C GLY A 68 1.25 -2.56 -8.72
N LEU A 69 2.07 -3.54 -8.34
CA LEU A 69 3.48 -3.62 -8.77
C LEU A 69 3.61 -3.75 -10.29
N VAL A 70 2.80 -4.60 -10.92
CA VAL A 70 2.78 -4.75 -12.39
C VAL A 70 2.41 -3.43 -13.06
N VAL A 71 1.38 -2.73 -12.56
CA VAL A 71 0.93 -1.44 -13.12
C VAL A 71 2.03 -0.38 -12.99
N VAL A 72 2.62 -0.22 -11.80
CA VAL A 72 3.68 0.79 -11.58
C VAL A 72 4.93 0.46 -12.41
N GLN A 73 5.29 -0.82 -12.53
CA GLN A 73 6.43 -1.24 -13.35
C GLN A 73 6.18 -1.00 -14.85
N ARG A 74 4.96 -1.19 -15.33
CA ARG A 74 4.58 -0.93 -16.73
C ARG A 74 4.56 0.55 -17.06
N ARG A 75 4.03 1.41 -16.17
CA ARG A 75 3.99 2.88 -16.39
C ARG A 75 5.35 3.55 -16.39
N ARG A 76 6.39 2.86 -15.89
CA ARG A 76 7.77 3.35 -15.87
C ARG A 76 8.54 3.02 -17.15
N ARG A 77 8.14 1.99 -17.90
CA ARG A 77 8.70 1.68 -19.22
C ARG A 77 8.05 2.58 -20.26
#